data_AF-A0A956QK84-F1
#
_entry.id   AF-A0A956QK84-F1
#
_cell.length_a   1.000
_cell.length_b   1.000
_cell.length_c   1.000
_cell.angle_alpha   90.00
_cell.angle_beta   90.00
_cell.angle_gamma   90.00
#
_symmetry.space_group_name_H-M   'P 1'
#
loop_
_entity.id
_entity.type
_entity.pdbx_description
1 polymer ?
#
loop_
_entity_poly.entity_id
_entity_poly.type
_entity_poly.pdbx_seq_one_letter_code
_entity_poly.pdbx_strand_id
1 'polypeptide(L)'
;MGVVFFNTLTRAREEFVPITPGKATLYTCGPTIHDYAHIGNFRTFIFSDLVRRYLRYRGYEVFHVLNLTDVEDKIIRRSQEAGLSRADYTKKFEQAFFEDVDSLNIERCEAHPRATDPVVVDKMAEMIIGLLKDGVAYRSNDGSTYYDIKKFADYGRLANICVADLQAGARVSQDEYDKETAADFALWKAWVPEDGDVYWDQYEELGKGRPGWHIECSAMALMDLGAHFDMHLGGVDLI
;
A
#
# COMPACT_ATOMS: atom_id res chain seq x y z
N MET A 1 2.59 -19.90 27.04
CA MET A 1 1.84 -20.10 25.78
C MET A 1 2.37 -19.13 24.74
N GLY A 2 2.53 -19.58 23.50
CA GLY A 2 2.93 -18.73 22.37
C GLY A 2 1.96 -17.57 22.15
N VAL A 3 2.40 -16.55 21.42
CA VAL A 3 1.50 -15.53 20.88
C VAL A 3 0.75 -16.17 19.71
N VAL A 4 -0.57 -15.94 19.59
CA VAL A 4 -1.40 -16.57 18.55
C VAL A 4 -2.20 -15.49 17.84
N PHE A 5 -2.14 -15.47 16.52
CA PHE A 5 -2.91 -14.54 15.67
C PHE A 5 -3.79 -15.30 14.69
N PHE A 6 -4.85 -14.67 14.21
CA PHE A 6 -5.60 -15.18 13.08
C PHE A 6 -4.88 -14.81 11.79
N ASN A 7 -4.53 -15.80 10.98
CA ASN A 7 -3.90 -15.60 9.68
C ASN A 7 -4.98 -15.62 8.60
N THR A 8 -5.20 -14.47 7.94
CA THR A 8 -6.19 -14.33 6.87
C THR A 8 -5.97 -15.33 5.73
N LEU A 9 -4.70 -15.62 5.41
CA LEU A 9 -4.34 -16.51 4.30
C LEU A 9 -4.84 -17.95 4.53
N THR A 10 -4.75 -18.45 5.75
CA THR A 10 -5.10 -19.84 6.11
C THR A 10 -6.47 -19.94 6.79
N ARG A 11 -7.03 -18.82 7.23
CA ARG A 11 -8.25 -18.70 8.03
C ARG A 11 -8.18 -19.48 9.34
N ALA A 12 -7.00 -19.58 9.91
CA ALA A 12 -6.75 -20.29 11.15
C ALA A 12 -6.06 -19.39 12.18
N ARG A 13 -6.18 -19.77 13.44
CA ARG A 13 -5.36 -19.22 14.51
C ARG A 13 -4.03 -19.96 14.52
N GLU A 14 -2.96 -19.24 14.33
CA GLU A 14 -1.61 -19.77 14.19
C GLU A 14 -0.69 -19.16 15.24
N GLU A 15 0.26 -19.97 15.73
CA GLU A 15 1.29 -19.46 16.62
C GLU A 15 2.22 -18.52 15.83
N PHE A 16 2.46 -17.36 16.41
CA PHE A 16 3.41 -16.40 15.89
C PHE A 16 4.83 -16.90 16.12
N VAL A 17 5.50 -17.26 15.03
CA VAL A 17 6.92 -17.63 15.00
C VAL A 17 7.63 -16.58 14.16
N PRO A 18 8.49 -15.73 14.76
CA PRO A 18 9.17 -14.71 14.00
C PRO A 18 10.22 -15.30 13.07
N ILE A 19 10.45 -14.66 11.93
CA ILE A 19 11.49 -15.00 10.96
C ILE A 19 12.86 -14.91 11.64
N THR A 20 13.10 -13.85 12.40
CA THR A 20 14.31 -13.69 13.22
C THR A 20 13.95 -13.88 14.70
N PRO A 21 14.54 -14.87 15.40
CA PRO A 21 14.24 -15.10 16.82
C PRO A 21 14.37 -13.83 17.66
N GLY A 22 13.29 -13.49 18.38
CA GLY A 22 13.23 -12.31 19.26
C GLY A 22 12.90 -10.98 18.58
N LYS A 23 12.74 -10.94 17.25
CA LYS A 23 12.34 -9.74 16.50
C LYS A 23 10.96 -9.91 15.89
N ALA A 24 10.22 -8.82 15.70
CA ALA A 24 8.96 -8.82 14.97
C ALA A 24 8.89 -7.61 14.04
N THR A 25 8.72 -7.87 12.76
CA THR A 25 8.64 -6.88 11.67
C THR A 25 7.20 -6.74 11.19
N LEU A 26 6.66 -5.53 11.25
CA LEU A 26 5.26 -5.25 10.94
C LEU A 26 5.18 -4.18 9.85
N TYR A 27 4.30 -4.39 8.87
CA TYR A 27 3.86 -3.36 7.94
C TYR A 27 2.36 -3.14 8.14
N THR A 28 1.92 -1.90 8.35
CA THR A 28 0.50 -1.52 8.33
C THR A 28 0.23 -0.58 7.17
N CYS A 29 -0.74 -0.90 6.31
CA CYS A 29 -1.26 0.07 5.35
C CYS A 29 -1.78 1.32 6.09
N GLY A 30 -1.14 2.46 5.85
CA GLY A 30 -1.50 3.71 6.49
C GLY A 30 -2.58 4.51 5.74
N PRO A 31 -2.82 5.76 6.15
CA PRO A 31 -3.89 6.57 5.58
C PRO A 31 -3.51 7.14 4.21
N THR A 32 -4.52 7.37 3.39
CA THR A 32 -4.43 8.32 2.29
C THR A 32 -4.70 9.72 2.82
N ILE A 33 -3.70 10.60 2.77
CA ILE A 33 -3.73 11.91 3.44
C ILE A 33 -4.41 12.99 2.60
N HIS A 34 -5.62 12.67 2.13
CA HIS A 34 -6.47 13.54 1.30
C HIS A 34 -7.62 14.20 2.08
N ASP A 35 -7.88 13.75 3.32
CA ASP A 35 -8.91 14.24 4.24
C ASP A 35 -8.52 13.92 5.70
N TYR A 36 -9.32 14.40 6.65
CA TYR A 36 -9.24 13.96 8.04
C TYR A 36 -9.60 12.48 8.16
N ALA A 37 -8.75 11.73 8.85
CA ALA A 37 -9.02 10.33 9.18
C ALA A 37 -10.27 10.24 10.08
N HIS A 38 -11.11 9.25 9.83
CA HIS A 38 -12.32 9.01 10.62
C HIS A 38 -12.13 7.85 11.60
N ILE A 39 -13.09 7.66 12.51
CA ILE A 39 -13.06 6.61 13.54
C ILE A 39 -12.81 5.19 12.99
N GLY A 40 -13.27 4.90 11.76
CA GLY A 40 -12.98 3.65 11.06
C GLY A 40 -11.50 3.44 10.78
N ASN A 41 -10.76 4.48 10.36
CA ASN A 41 -9.31 4.38 10.14
C ASN A 41 -8.59 4.19 11.47
N PHE A 42 -8.93 4.98 12.50
CA PHE A 42 -8.29 4.87 13.80
C PHE A 42 -8.54 3.54 14.49
N ARG A 43 -9.67 2.87 14.24
CA ARG A 43 -9.88 1.49 14.70
C ARG A 43 -8.76 0.55 14.20
N THR A 44 -8.35 0.68 12.94
CA THR A 44 -7.25 -0.10 12.35
C THR A 44 -5.92 0.24 13.01
N PHE A 45 -5.63 1.54 13.19
CA PHE A 45 -4.36 1.98 13.79
C PHE A 45 -4.25 1.60 15.26
N ILE A 46 -5.33 1.71 16.04
CA ILE A 46 -5.42 1.20 17.42
C ILE A 46 -5.20 -0.31 17.46
N PHE A 47 -5.78 -1.07 16.53
CA PHE A 47 -5.54 -2.51 16.47
C PHE A 47 -4.05 -2.81 16.24
N SER A 48 -3.40 -2.15 15.28
CA SER A 48 -1.98 -2.35 15.02
C SER A 48 -1.10 -1.92 16.22
N ASP A 49 -1.51 -0.87 16.94
CA ASP A 49 -0.87 -0.43 18.19
C ASP A 49 -0.97 -1.48 19.30
N LEU A 50 -2.13 -2.09 19.48
CA LEU A 50 -2.31 -3.19 20.44
C LEU A 50 -1.43 -4.40 20.10
N VAL A 51 -1.31 -4.74 18.81
CA VAL A 51 -0.44 -5.83 18.36
C VAL A 51 1.02 -5.52 18.71
N ARG A 52 1.55 -4.34 18.34
CA ARG A 52 2.95 -3.99 18.64
C ARG A 52 3.21 -3.91 20.14
N ARG A 53 2.32 -3.30 20.93
CA ARG A 53 2.46 -3.19 22.39
C ARG A 53 2.47 -4.56 23.04
N TYR A 54 1.62 -5.47 22.57
CA TYR A 54 1.58 -6.83 23.08
C TYR A 54 2.85 -7.61 22.71
N LEU A 55 3.35 -7.49 21.48
CA LEU A 55 4.62 -8.12 21.09
C LEU A 55 5.80 -7.59 21.93
N ARG A 56 5.89 -6.28 22.15
CA ARG A 56 6.90 -5.69 23.04
C ARG A 56 6.78 -6.20 24.48
N TYR A 57 5.55 -6.26 25.01
CA TYR A 57 5.28 -6.84 26.35
C TYR A 57 5.74 -8.30 26.44
N ARG A 58 5.62 -9.05 25.34
CA ARG A 58 6.06 -10.45 25.23
C ARG A 58 7.56 -10.61 25.01
N GLY A 59 8.31 -9.52 24.95
CA GLY A 59 9.78 -9.51 24.87
C GLY A 59 10.36 -9.45 23.46
N TYR A 60 9.54 -9.17 22.44
CA TYR A 60 10.03 -8.98 21.07
C TYR A 60 10.58 -7.57 20.85
N GLU A 61 11.68 -7.46 20.11
CA GLU A 61 12.12 -6.22 19.48
C GLU A 61 11.23 -5.96 18.26
N VAL A 62 10.41 -4.92 18.32
CA VAL A 62 9.45 -4.61 17.25
C VAL A 62 10.02 -3.53 16.33
N PHE A 63 9.89 -3.74 15.02
CA PHE A 63 10.10 -2.72 14.01
C PHE A 63 8.85 -2.65 13.12
N HIS A 64 8.14 -1.52 13.19
CA HIS A 64 6.83 -1.32 12.57
C HIS A 64 6.90 -0.16 11.58
N VAL A 65 6.42 -0.39 10.36
CA VAL A 65 6.31 0.59 9.27
C VAL A 65 4.84 0.88 9.02
N LEU A 66 4.50 2.16 8.89
CA LEU A 66 3.17 2.62 8.48
C LEU A 66 3.32 3.68 7.39
N ASN A 67 2.93 3.38 6.16
CA ASN A 67 3.11 4.33 5.07
C ASN A 67 2.14 5.51 5.11
N LEU A 68 2.43 6.56 4.33
CA LEU A 68 1.50 7.65 4.05
C LEU A 68 1.28 7.69 2.53
N THR A 69 0.06 7.39 2.09
CA THR A 69 -0.29 7.54 0.67
C THR A 69 -0.55 9.01 0.39
N ASP A 70 0.39 9.64 -0.29
CA ASP A 70 0.38 11.07 -0.56
C ASP A 70 0.25 11.40 -2.05
N VAL A 71 0.05 10.40 -2.91
CA VAL A 71 -0.33 10.53 -4.31
C VAL A 71 -1.41 9.51 -4.65
N GLU A 72 -2.56 9.98 -5.13
CA GLU A 72 -3.66 9.17 -5.70
C GLU A 72 -4.61 10.09 -6.48
N ASP A 73 -5.56 9.51 -7.22
CA ASP A 73 -6.58 10.23 -7.98
C ASP A 73 -7.32 11.31 -7.14
N LYS A 74 -7.71 10.99 -5.90
CA LYS A 74 -8.46 11.95 -5.06
C LYS A 74 -7.59 13.08 -4.54
N ILE A 75 -6.33 12.81 -4.21
CA ILE A 75 -5.38 13.84 -3.77
C ILE A 75 -5.17 14.84 -4.90
N ILE A 76 -4.86 14.35 -6.10
CA ILE A 76 -4.62 15.18 -7.29
C ILE A 76 -5.84 16.07 -7.56
N ARG A 77 -7.02 15.47 -7.60
CA ARG A 77 -8.26 16.21 -7.82
C ARG A 77 -8.51 17.27 -6.75
N ARG A 78 -8.41 16.91 -5.47
CA ARG A 78 -8.71 17.82 -4.36
C ARG A 78 -7.66 18.93 -4.20
N SER A 79 -6.38 18.65 -4.47
CA SER A 79 -5.34 19.69 -4.43
C SER A 79 -5.57 20.72 -5.53
N GLN A 80 -5.96 20.28 -6.73
CA GLN A 80 -6.34 21.17 -7.84
C GLN A 80 -7.59 21.98 -7.53
N GLU A 81 -8.65 21.36 -6.99
CA GLU A 81 -9.88 22.06 -6.55
C GLU A 81 -9.57 23.12 -5.47
N ALA A 82 -8.59 22.86 -4.60
CA ALA A 82 -8.13 23.81 -3.58
C ALA A 82 -7.15 24.87 -4.10
N GLY A 83 -6.65 24.75 -5.34
CA GLY A 83 -5.62 25.63 -5.89
C GLY A 83 -4.27 25.52 -5.15
N LEU A 84 -3.97 24.36 -4.56
CA LEU A 84 -2.75 24.09 -3.80
C LEU A 84 -1.88 23.06 -4.51
N SER A 85 -0.57 23.11 -4.26
CA SER A 85 0.30 22.00 -4.62
C SER A 85 -0.12 20.74 -3.85
N ARG A 86 0.16 19.56 -4.41
CA ARG A 86 -0.09 18.28 -3.73
C ARG A 86 0.52 18.26 -2.33
N ALA A 87 1.77 18.68 -2.20
CA ALA A 87 2.50 18.69 -0.95
C ALA A 87 1.88 19.65 0.10
N ASP A 88 1.46 20.85 -0.33
CA ASP A 88 0.79 21.79 0.59
C ASP A 88 -0.59 21.29 1.01
N TYR A 89 -1.31 20.65 0.09
CA TYR A 89 -2.62 20.05 0.37
C TYR A 89 -2.52 18.92 1.39
N THR A 90 -1.62 17.96 1.17
CA THR A 90 -1.49 16.76 2.02
C THR A 90 -0.87 17.06 3.38
N LYS A 91 0.03 18.06 3.48
CA LYS A 91 0.68 18.46 4.74
C LYS A 91 -0.30 18.74 5.87
N LYS A 92 -1.44 19.37 5.58
CA LYS A 92 -2.49 19.64 6.57
C LYS A 92 -3.06 18.35 7.16
N PHE A 93 -3.37 17.38 6.30
CA PHE A 93 -3.99 16.12 6.71
C PHE A 93 -3.00 15.16 7.35
N GLU A 94 -1.74 15.19 6.91
CA GLU A 94 -0.66 14.49 7.59
C GLU A 94 -0.50 14.98 9.03
N GLN A 95 -0.45 16.30 9.22
CA GLN A 95 -0.34 16.89 10.56
C GLN A 95 -1.54 16.50 11.43
N ALA A 96 -2.77 16.63 10.91
CA ALA A 96 -3.97 16.26 11.64
C ALA A 96 -3.98 14.75 12.02
N PHE A 97 -3.55 13.89 11.10
CA PHE A 97 -3.44 12.45 11.36
C PHE A 97 -2.51 12.17 12.54
N PHE A 98 -1.33 12.78 12.59
CA PHE A 98 -0.40 12.59 13.70
C PHE A 98 -0.86 13.22 15.02
N GLU A 99 -1.55 14.37 14.97
CA GLU A 99 -2.18 14.97 16.15
C GLU A 99 -3.24 14.05 16.77
N ASP A 100 -4.04 13.38 15.94
CA ASP A 100 -5.03 12.40 16.37
C ASP A 100 -4.38 11.10 16.89
N VAL A 101 -3.33 10.61 16.22
CA VAL A 101 -2.52 9.47 16.68
C VAL A 101 -1.99 9.71 18.10
N ASP A 102 -1.40 10.89 18.33
CA ASP A 102 -0.88 11.27 19.64
C ASP A 102 -2.02 11.42 20.67
N SER A 103 -3.14 12.03 20.28
CA SER A 103 -4.31 12.24 21.15
C SER A 103 -4.97 10.92 21.59
N LEU A 104 -4.94 9.91 20.73
CA LEU A 104 -5.43 8.56 21.01
C LEU A 104 -4.38 7.68 21.72
N ASN A 105 -3.21 8.23 22.04
CA ASN A 105 -2.10 7.51 22.68
C ASN A 105 -1.64 6.28 21.87
N ILE A 106 -1.70 6.38 20.55
CA ILE A 106 -1.16 5.39 19.62
C ILE A 106 0.35 5.63 19.50
N GLU A 107 1.18 4.58 19.65
CA GLU A 107 2.63 4.74 19.47
C GLU A 107 2.95 5.02 18.00
N ARG A 108 3.74 6.05 17.74
CA ARG A 108 4.27 6.31 16.39
C ARG A 108 5.15 5.16 15.92
N CYS A 109 4.99 4.73 14.67
CA CYS A 109 5.78 3.64 14.07
C CYS A 109 7.24 4.05 13.88
N GLU A 110 8.14 3.08 13.73
CA GLU A 110 9.57 3.34 13.53
C GLU A 110 9.85 4.03 12.18
N ALA A 111 9.01 3.79 11.16
CA ALA A 111 9.10 4.47 9.86
C ALA A 111 7.72 4.84 9.30
N HIS A 112 7.68 5.96 8.58
CA HIS A 112 6.49 6.46 7.87
C HIS A 112 6.82 6.92 6.44
N PRO A 113 7.17 5.98 5.53
CA PRO A 113 7.54 6.33 4.16
C PRO A 113 6.36 6.92 3.40
N ARG A 114 6.63 7.90 2.52
CA ARG A 114 5.63 8.47 1.60
C ARG A 114 5.78 7.85 0.23
N ALA A 115 4.66 7.65 -0.46
CA ALA A 115 4.66 7.12 -1.83
C ALA A 115 5.46 8.02 -2.79
N THR A 116 5.48 9.34 -2.57
CA THR A 116 6.24 10.27 -3.40
C THR A 116 7.69 10.51 -2.99
N ASP A 117 8.18 9.89 -1.91
CA ASP A 117 9.60 9.98 -1.55
C ASP A 117 10.44 9.48 -2.73
N PRO A 118 11.49 10.21 -3.19
CA PRO A 118 12.21 9.86 -4.42
C PRO A 118 12.71 8.42 -4.43
N VAL A 119 13.24 7.94 -3.30
CA VAL A 119 13.72 6.56 -3.12
C VAL A 119 12.62 5.51 -3.24
N VAL A 120 11.38 5.85 -2.86
CA VAL A 120 10.21 4.97 -2.98
C VAL A 120 9.75 4.92 -4.43
N VAL A 121 9.72 6.06 -5.13
CA VAL A 121 9.39 6.11 -6.55
C VAL A 121 10.43 5.36 -7.39
N ASP A 122 11.72 5.50 -7.09
CA ASP A 122 12.79 4.73 -7.73
C ASP A 122 12.57 3.22 -7.53
N LYS A 123 12.20 2.80 -6.30
CA LYS A 123 11.93 1.39 -6.00
C LYS A 123 10.69 0.88 -6.74
N MET A 124 9.61 1.65 -6.79
CA MET A 124 8.42 1.31 -7.57
C MET A 124 8.78 1.14 -9.04
N ALA A 125 9.52 2.08 -9.62
CA ALA A 125 9.95 1.98 -11.01
C ALA A 125 10.81 0.74 -11.28
N GLU A 126 11.78 0.45 -10.40
CA GLU A 126 12.61 -0.76 -10.47
C GLU A 126 11.74 -2.03 -10.48
N MET A 127 10.77 -2.13 -9.56
CA MET A 127 9.87 -3.27 -9.46
C MET A 127 9.02 -3.43 -10.72
N ILE A 128 8.44 -2.34 -11.23
CA ILE A 128 7.58 -2.38 -12.43
C ILE A 128 8.38 -2.80 -13.66
N ILE A 129 9.60 -2.28 -13.81
CA ILE A 129 10.51 -2.67 -14.89
C ILE A 129 10.90 -4.15 -14.76
N GLY A 130 11.12 -4.66 -13.54
CA GLY A 130 11.33 -6.07 -13.28
C GLY A 130 10.15 -6.94 -13.72
N LEU A 131 8.93 -6.55 -13.32
CA LEU A 131 7.69 -7.25 -13.70
C LEU A 131 7.45 -7.26 -15.22
N LEU A 132 7.80 -6.17 -15.91
CA LEU A 132 7.77 -6.10 -17.37
C LEU A 132 8.77 -7.09 -18.01
N LYS A 133 10.00 -7.16 -17.49
CA LYS A 133 11.03 -8.09 -17.97
C LYS A 133 10.65 -9.55 -17.75
N ASP A 134 9.98 -9.85 -16.64
CA ASP A 134 9.51 -11.19 -16.29
C ASP A 134 8.24 -11.60 -17.06
N GLY A 135 7.65 -10.68 -17.85
CA GLY A 135 6.46 -10.95 -18.65
C GLY A 135 5.18 -11.15 -17.82
N VAL A 136 5.17 -10.62 -16.59
CA VAL A 136 4.01 -10.63 -15.66
C VAL A 136 3.33 -9.26 -15.56
N ALA A 137 3.90 -8.23 -16.20
CA ALA A 137 3.27 -6.95 -16.47
C ALA A 137 3.29 -6.66 -17.97
N TYR A 138 2.40 -5.78 -18.43
CA TYR A 138 2.34 -5.36 -19.83
C TYR A 138 1.92 -3.90 -19.98
N ARG A 139 2.35 -3.28 -21.08
CA ARG A 139 1.90 -1.94 -21.46
C ARG A 139 0.63 -2.04 -22.32
N SER A 140 -0.37 -1.24 -21.97
CA SER A 140 -1.64 -1.17 -22.68
C SER A 140 -1.68 0.00 -23.67
N ASN A 141 -2.71 0.06 -24.51
CA ASN A 141 -2.87 1.06 -25.57
C ASN A 141 -3.10 2.48 -25.03
N ASP A 142 -3.54 2.62 -23.78
CA ASP A 142 -3.64 3.88 -23.03
C ASP A 142 -2.27 4.37 -22.53
N GLY A 143 -1.20 3.63 -22.81
CA GLY A 143 0.17 3.97 -22.42
C GLY A 143 0.55 3.54 -21.00
N SER A 144 -0.43 3.16 -20.18
CA SER A 144 -0.24 2.67 -18.80
C SER A 144 0.31 1.25 -18.76
N THR A 145 0.97 0.90 -17.66
CA THR A 145 1.48 -0.44 -17.37
C THR A 145 0.59 -1.13 -16.36
N TYR A 146 0.17 -2.35 -16.66
CA TYR A 146 -0.73 -3.16 -15.83
C TYR A 146 -0.07 -4.46 -15.40
N TYR A 147 -0.46 -4.97 -14.23
CA TYR A 147 -0.13 -6.31 -13.78
C TYR A 147 -1.10 -7.32 -14.41
N ASP A 148 -0.58 -8.41 -15.01
CA ASP A 148 -1.41 -9.49 -15.55
C ASP A 148 -1.70 -10.51 -14.45
N ILE A 149 -2.89 -10.43 -13.86
CA ILE A 149 -3.26 -11.30 -12.74
C ILE A 149 -3.27 -12.78 -13.13
N LYS A 150 -3.45 -13.10 -14.42
CA LYS A 150 -3.48 -14.50 -14.91
C LYS A 150 -2.09 -15.13 -14.92
N LYS A 151 -1.04 -14.34 -14.88
CA LYS A 151 0.34 -14.82 -14.79
C LYS A 151 0.70 -15.27 -13.38
N PHE A 152 -0.11 -14.94 -12.38
CA PHE A 152 0.09 -15.36 -11.00
C PHE A 152 -0.93 -16.43 -10.60
N ALA A 153 -0.51 -17.70 -10.62
CA ALA A 153 -1.39 -18.84 -10.36
C ALA A 153 -2.07 -18.81 -8.97
N ASP A 154 -1.42 -18.19 -7.99
CA ASP A 154 -1.93 -18.06 -6.61
C ASP A 154 -2.76 -16.78 -6.38
N TYR A 155 -3.09 -16.02 -7.44
CA TYR A 155 -3.88 -14.80 -7.29
C TYR A 155 -5.24 -15.09 -6.64
N GLY A 156 -5.69 -14.20 -5.75
CA GLY A 156 -6.94 -14.36 -5.00
C GLY A 156 -6.85 -15.26 -3.76
N ARG A 157 -5.72 -15.95 -3.51
CA ARG A 157 -5.56 -16.86 -2.35
C ARG A 157 -5.84 -16.18 -1.00
N LEU A 158 -5.41 -14.93 -0.83
CA LEU A 158 -5.64 -14.16 0.41
C LEU A 158 -7.13 -13.89 0.64
N ALA A 159 -7.83 -13.41 -0.39
CA ALA A 159 -9.25 -13.04 -0.35
C ALA A 159 -10.22 -14.23 -0.50
N ASN A 160 -9.71 -15.46 -0.72
CA ASN A 160 -10.50 -16.64 -1.11
C ASN A 160 -11.21 -16.57 -2.46
N ILE A 161 -10.70 -15.76 -3.40
CA ILE A 161 -11.39 -15.54 -4.66
C ILE A 161 -10.84 -16.53 -5.69
N CYS A 162 -11.75 -17.25 -6.37
CA CYS A 162 -11.39 -18.16 -7.45
C CYS A 162 -11.27 -17.38 -8.76
N VAL A 163 -10.06 -17.31 -9.34
CA VAL A 163 -9.78 -16.59 -10.59
C VAL A 163 -10.64 -17.10 -11.78
N ALA A 164 -11.10 -18.35 -11.73
CA ALA A 164 -11.94 -18.93 -12.78
C ALA A 164 -13.39 -18.40 -12.80
N ASP A 165 -13.89 -17.86 -11.68
CA ASP A 165 -15.26 -17.34 -11.57
C ASP A 165 -15.36 -15.86 -12.02
N LEU A 166 -14.25 -15.29 -12.49
CA LEU A 166 -14.10 -13.84 -12.70
C LEU A 166 -14.21 -13.48 -14.18
N GLN A 167 -14.93 -12.39 -14.45
CA GLN A 167 -15.19 -11.94 -15.82
C GLN A 167 -13.88 -11.57 -16.52
N ALA A 168 -13.55 -12.32 -17.57
CA ALA A 168 -12.40 -12.06 -18.40
C ALA A 168 -12.50 -10.68 -19.07
N GLY A 169 -11.61 -9.75 -18.71
CA GLY A 169 -11.34 -8.55 -19.49
C GLY A 169 -11.65 -7.19 -18.84
N ALA A 170 -12.09 -7.16 -17.58
CA ALA A 170 -12.16 -5.89 -16.85
C ALA A 170 -10.73 -5.40 -16.55
N ARG A 171 -10.47 -4.13 -16.87
CA ARG A 171 -9.27 -3.39 -16.44
C ARG A 171 -9.74 -2.26 -15.54
N VAL A 172 -9.02 -2.01 -14.46
CA VAL A 172 -9.32 -0.89 -13.56
C VAL A 172 -8.19 0.12 -13.68
N SER A 173 -8.50 1.27 -14.29
CA SER A 173 -7.56 2.39 -14.47
C SER A 173 -7.66 3.43 -13.35
N GLN A 174 -8.74 3.42 -12.57
CA GLN A 174 -8.95 4.29 -11.41
C GLN A 174 -8.41 3.63 -10.15
N ASP A 175 -7.97 4.42 -9.18
CA ASP A 175 -7.50 3.86 -7.90
C ASP A 175 -8.67 3.31 -7.04
N GLU A 176 -9.93 3.62 -7.41
CA GLU A 176 -11.13 3.05 -6.80
C GLU A 176 -11.43 1.65 -7.37
N TYR A 177 -11.10 0.62 -6.58
CA TYR A 177 -11.29 -0.79 -6.92
C TYR A 177 -12.57 -1.36 -6.28
N ASP A 178 -13.41 -2.00 -7.08
CA ASP A 178 -14.54 -2.78 -6.57
C ASP A 178 -14.05 -4.20 -6.18
N LYS A 179 -14.25 -4.57 -4.91
CA LYS A 179 -13.73 -5.80 -4.29
C LYS A 179 -14.21 -7.08 -4.97
N GLU A 180 -15.32 -7.01 -5.71
CA GLU A 180 -15.91 -8.18 -6.38
C GLU A 180 -15.31 -8.44 -7.77
N THR A 181 -14.44 -7.57 -8.29
CA THR A 181 -13.94 -7.67 -9.67
C THR A 181 -12.43 -7.89 -9.72
N ALA A 182 -11.97 -9.13 -9.89
CA ALA A 182 -10.56 -9.34 -10.24
C ALA A 182 -10.29 -8.86 -11.67
N ALA A 183 -9.47 -7.84 -11.75
CA ALA A 183 -9.07 -7.17 -12.97
C ALA A 183 -7.55 -6.98 -12.96
N ASP A 184 -6.97 -6.89 -14.16
CA ASP A 184 -5.62 -6.34 -14.27
C ASP A 184 -5.64 -4.91 -13.71
N PHE A 185 -4.69 -4.62 -12.82
CA PHE A 185 -4.60 -3.35 -12.12
C PHE A 185 -3.37 -2.56 -12.56
N ALA A 186 -3.49 -1.23 -12.53
CA ALA A 186 -2.42 -0.34 -12.95
C ALA A 186 -1.24 -0.39 -11.97
N LEU A 187 -0.05 -0.60 -12.51
CA LEU A 187 1.23 -0.45 -11.83
C LEU A 187 1.84 0.93 -12.07
N TRP A 188 1.71 1.43 -13.30
CA TRP A 188 2.11 2.77 -13.71
C TRP A 188 1.02 3.38 -14.58
N LYS A 189 0.45 4.49 -14.15
CA LYS A 189 -0.59 5.22 -14.88
C LYS A 189 0.09 6.22 -15.80
N ALA A 190 -0.16 6.12 -17.11
CA ALA A 190 0.33 7.11 -18.05
C ALA A 190 -0.26 8.49 -17.71
N TRP A 191 0.55 9.53 -17.84
CA TRP A 191 0.12 10.88 -17.50
C TRP A 191 -1.02 11.32 -18.42
N VAL A 192 -2.05 11.90 -17.81
CA VAL A 192 -3.15 12.57 -18.51
C VAL A 192 -3.19 14.05 -18.10
N PRO A 193 -3.78 14.96 -18.89
CA PRO A 193 -3.85 16.38 -18.55
C PRO A 193 -4.42 16.68 -17.16
N GLU A 194 -5.34 15.85 -16.69
CA GLU A 194 -5.97 15.93 -15.38
C GLU A 194 -4.99 15.68 -14.22
N ASP A 195 -3.85 15.02 -14.46
CA ASP A 195 -2.80 14.87 -13.44
C ASP A 195 -2.04 16.18 -13.18
N GLY A 196 -2.14 17.17 -14.09
CA GLY A 196 -1.47 18.45 -13.95
C GLY A 196 0.04 18.30 -13.87
N ASP A 197 0.63 18.79 -12.77
CA ASP A 197 2.06 18.73 -12.47
C ASP A 197 2.51 17.45 -11.76
N VAL A 198 1.59 16.51 -11.49
CA VAL A 198 1.89 15.25 -10.81
C VAL A 198 2.32 14.19 -11.81
N TYR A 199 3.63 14.12 -12.08
CA TYR A 199 4.22 13.09 -12.92
C TYR A 199 5.70 12.85 -12.62
N TRP A 200 6.17 11.73 -13.15
CA TRP A 200 7.56 11.33 -13.25
C TRP A 200 7.83 10.92 -14.68
N ASP A 201 8.93 11.41 -15.26
CA ASP A 201 9.31 11.18 -16.65
C ASP A 201 10.76 10.74 -16.82
N GLN A 202 11.49 10.53 -15.72
CA GLN A 202 12.88 10.09 -15.76
C GLN A 202 13.07 8.59 -16.09
N TYR A 203 12.00 7.79 -16.08
CA TYR A 203 12.04 6.34 -16.35
C TYR A 203 11.60 6.05 -17.78
N GLU A 204 12.55 5.92 -18.71
CA GLU A 204 12.28 5.77 -20.14
C GLU A 204 11.35 4.57 -20.44
N GLU A 205 11.57 3.44 -19.76
CA GLU A 205 10.80 2.20 -19.95
C GLU A 205 9.32 2.33 -19.56
N LEU A 206 9.01 3.23 -18.63
CA LEU A 206 7.65 3.48 -18.15
C LEU A 206 7.01 4.67 -18.88
N GLY A 207 7.82 5.63 -19.31
CA GLY A 207 7.38 6.90 -19.86
C GLY A 207 6.74 7.81 -18.82
N LYS A 208 6.35 9.01 -19.26
CA LYS A 208 5.72 10.02 -18.40
C LYS A 208 4.44 9.49 -17.75
N GLY A 209 4.40 9.47 -16.43
CA GLY A 209 3.26 8.95 -15.68
C GLY A 209 3.46 9.02 -14.18
N ARG A 210 2.72 8.19 -13.44
CA ARG A 210 2.83 8.06 -11.98
C ARG A 210 2.58 6.63 -11.51
N PRO A 211 3.04 6.26 -10.31
CA PRO A 211 2.73 4.96 -9.73
C PRO A 211 1.22 4.72 -9.57
N GLY A 212 0.81 3.47 -9.70
CA GLY A 212 -0.52 3.02 -9.29
C GLY A 212 -0.53 2.59 -7.81
N TRP A 213 -1.68 2.70 -7.16
CA TRP A 213 -1.79 2.54 -5.70
C TRP A 213 -1.16 1.24 -5.13
N HIS A 214 -1.39 0.09 -5.75
CA HIS A 214 -0.99 -1.21 -5.18
C HIS A 214 0.53 -1.44 -5.15
N ILE A 215 1.31 -0.79 -6.03
CA ILE A 215 2.77 -0.97 -6.06
C ILE A 215 3.47 -0.19 -4.93
N GLU A 216 2.82 0.85 -4.41
CA GLU A 216 3.36 1.72 -3.36
C GLU A 216 3.67 0.94 -2.08
N CYS A 217 2.66 0.27 -1.51
CA CYS A 217 2.85 -0.50 -0.27
C CYS A 217 3.84 -1.64 -0.45
N SER A 218 3.87 -2.26 -1.64
CA SER A 218 4.82 -3.33 -1.95
C SER A 218 6.26 -2.81 -1.96
N ALA A 219 6.51 -1.64 -2.57
CA ALA A 219 7.82 -1.02 -2.60
C ALA A 219 8.28 -0.55 -1.21
N MET A 220 7.42 0.15 -0.47
CA MET A 220 7.74 0.67 0.86
C MET A 220 8.02 -0.46 1.86
N ALA A 221 7.19 -1.51 1.89
CA ALA A 221 7.42 -2.67 2.75
C ALA A 221 8.74 -3.37 2.40
N LEU A 222 9.03 -3.55 1.10
CA LEU A 222 10.26 -4.18 0.64
C LEU A 222 11.51 -3.37 1.02
N MET A 223 11.45 -2.04 0.98
CA MET A 223 12.56 -1.16 1.33
C MET A 223 12.91 -1.22 2.82
N ASP A 224 11.91 -1.11 3.69
CA ASP A 224 12.13 -1.01 5.12
C ASP A 224 12.27 -2.39 5.81
N LEU A 225 11.57 -3.41 5.31
CA LEU A 225 11.47 -4.73 5.96
C LEU A 225 12.11 -5.87 5.15
N GLY A 226 12.40 -5.65 3.87
CA GLY A 226 12.87 -6.70 2.97
C GLY A 226 11.75 -7.57 2.39
N ALA A 227 12.15 -8.56 1.58
CA ALA A 227 11.21 -9.36 0.78
C ALA A 227 10.37 -10.35 1.61
N HIS A 228 10.77 -10.63 2.83
CA HIS A 228 10.08 -11.52 3.74
C HIS A 228 10.11 -10.96 5.15
N PHE A 229 8.93 -10.57 5.64
CA PHE A 229 8.72 -9.97 6.96
C PHE A 229 7.53 -10.64 7.66
N ASP A 230 7.36 -10.37 8.95
CA ASP A 230 6.52 -11.22 9.81
C ASP A 230 5.01 -10.96 9.66
N MET A 231 4.58 -9.69 9.61
CA MET A 231 3.15 -9.36 9.61
C MET A 231 2.81 -8.20 8.67
N HIS A 232 1.79 -8.39 7.84
CA HIS A 232 1.12 -7.32 7.10
C HIS A 232 -0.26 -7.09 7.71
N LEU A 233 -0.53 -5.87 8.18
CA LEU A 233 -1.76 -5.47 8.88
C LEU A 233 -2.51 -4.40 8.08
N GLY A 234 -3.82 -4.31 8.28
CA GLY A 234 -4.66 -3.33 7.61
C GLY A 234 -6.13 -3.48 7.97
N GLY A 235 -6.97 -2.62 7.38
CA GLY A 235 -8.42 -2.79 7.45
C GLY A 235 -8.86 -4.04 6.70
N VAL A 236 -9.97 -4.66 7.12
CA VAL A 236 -10.57 -5.82 6.43
C VAL A 236 -10.98 -5.45 5.00
N ASP A 237 -11.21 -4.17 4.76
CA ASP A 237 -11.48 -3.60 3.45
C ASP A 237 -10.29 -3.60 2.48
N LEU A 238 -9.08 -3.90 2.95
CA LEU A 238 -7.87 -3.99 2.12
C LEU A 238 -7.50 -5.44 1.74
N ILE A 239 -8.35 -6.42 2.09
CA ILE A 239 -8.19 -7.85 1.73
C ILE A 239 -8.62 -8.08 0.29
#